data_AF-A0A4P5X546-F1
#
_entry.id   AF-A0A4P5X546-F1
#
_cell.length_a   1.000
_cell.length_b   1.000
_cell.length_c   1.000
_cell.angle_alpha   90.00
_cell.angle_beta   90.00
_cell.angle_gamma   90.00
#
_symmetry.space_group_name_H-M   'P 1'
#
loop_
_entity.id
_entity.type
_entity.pdbx_description
1 polymer ?
#
loop_
_entity_poly.entity_id
_entity_poly.type
_entity_poly.pdbx_seq_one_letter_code
_entity_poly.pdbx_strand_id
1 'polypeptide(L)'
;MPDQSPQKPQQPQPGKQPAKPASARQSGEMGIDPVMADLVKSSAQATAKSCPQCKTFLNNNAVICTTCGYDMQTGKTLSTRVHREKAAKAPKEASNIENPLTKDTPWIFFGLFFVLGLAPGLLALNDSLQPVAIAVAGVAGLATLALCIFVFVVAFRESVGQGVMLVVCLLLSCLFIPYLYLLYYVLFKTEDVRIKGGFSGSLLAGIISFAMSWGALQEEINSRRNAPVATPPAATGQP
;
A
#
# COMPACT_ATOMS: atom_id res chain seq x y z
N MET A 1 24.73 -27.91 1.32
CA MET A 1 25.75 -26.86 1.54
C MET A 1 25.70 -25.93 0.34
N PRO A 2 25.08 -24.75 0.42
CA PRO A 2 25.04 -23.83 -0.70
C PRO A 2 26.38 -23.09 -0.87
N ASP A 3 26.87 -23.10 -2.11
CA ASP A 3 28.05 -22.41 -2.63
C ASP A 3 28.00 -20.90 -2.36
N GLN A 4 28.97 -20.39 -1.60
CA GLN A 4 29.20 -18.95 -1.47
C GLN A 4 30.21 -18.51 -2.54
N SER A 5 29.69 -18.06 -3.68
CA SER A 5 30.52 -17.37 -4.67
C SER A 5 31.04 -16.03 -4.11
N PRO A 6 32.35 -15.74 -4.25
CA PRO A 6 32.95 -14.50 -3.73
C PRO A 6 32.44 -13.26 -4.48
N GLN A 7 31.77 -12.36 -3.75
CA GLN A 7 31.34 -11.07 -4.27
C GLN A 7 32.56 -10.18 -4.58
N LYS A 8 32.63 -9.74 -5.84
CA LYS A 8 33.64 -8.81 -6.36
C LYS A 8 33.53 -7.44 -5.65
N PRO A 9 34.64 -6.85 -5.18
CA PRO A 9 34.64 -5.52 -4.55
C PRO A 9 34.11 -4.45 -5.52
N GLN A 10 33.00 -3.80 -5.16
CA GLN A 10 32.48 -2.64 -5.89
C GLN A 10 33.34 -1.40 -5.60
N GLN A 11 33.90 -0.85 -6.65
CA GLN A 11 34.74 0.35 -6.63
C GLN A 11 33.89 1.59 -6.30
N PRO A 12 34.33 2.47 -5.36
CA PRO A 12 33.56 3.63 -4.93
C PRO A 12 33.33 4.62 -6.09
N GLN A 13 32.07 4.98 -6.34
CA GLN A 13 31.75 6.04 -7.30
C GLN A 13 32.16 7.42 -6.74
N PRO A 14 32.72 8.31 -7.58
CA PRO A 14 33.06 9.68 -7.20
C PRO A 14 31.83 10.46 -6.72
N GLY A 15 31.92 10.99 -5.50
CA GLY A 15 30.82 11.68 -4.82
C GLY A 15 30.34 12.92 -5.57
N LYS A 16 29.02 13.00 -5.79
CA LYS A 16 28.35 14.22 -6.20
C LYS A 16 28.50 15.29 -5.11
N GLN A 17 28.92 16.48 -5.52
CA GLN A 17 29.06 17.68 -4.71
C GLN A 17 27.83 17.92 -3.82
N PRO A 18 28.00 18.24 -2.52
CA PRO A 18 26.90 18.61 -1.64
C PRO A 18 26.23 19.89 -2.14
N ALA A 19 24.90 19.85 -2.26
CA ALA A 19 24.10 21.02 -2.57
C ALA A 19 24.27 22.09 -1.47
N LYS A 20 24.42 23.34 -1.92
CA LYS A 20 24.54 24.54 -1.10
C LYS A 20 23.30 24.66 -0.18
N PRO A 21 23.45 24.81 1.15
CA PRO A 21 22.30 24.92 2.04
C PRO A 21 21.51 26.19 1.73
N ALA A 22 20.20 26.02 1.58
CA ALA A 22 19.25 27.11 1.42
C ALA A 22 19.22 27.95 2.70
N SER A 23 19.40 29.26 2.52
CA SER A 23 19.32 30.26 3.58
C SER A 23 18.00 30.14 4.33
N ALA A 24 18.09 29.91 5.65
CA ALA A 24 16.94 29.88 6.53
C ALA A 24 16.30 31.28 6.60
N ARG A 25 15.08 31.38 6.08
CA ARG A 25 14.19 32.53 6.29
C ARG A 25 13.96 32.69 7.81
N GLN A 26 14.33 33.85 8.33
CA GLN A 26 13.97 34.28 9.69
C GLN A 26 12.44 34.31 9.80
N SER A 27 11.90 33.31 10.49
CA SER A 27 10.50 33.27 10.91
C SER A 27 10.29 34.27 12.05
N GLY A 28 9.27 35.11 11.88
CA GLY A 28 8.96 36.23 12.74
C GLY A 28 8.74 35.88 14.21
N GLU A 29 9.15 36.86 14.99
CA GLU A 29 8.81 37.22 16.36
C GLU A 29 7.37 36.82 16.75
N MET A 30 7.20 35.62 17.30
CA MET A 30 6.06 35.32 18.18
C MET A 30 6.55 35.48 19.62
N GLY A 31 5.88 36.37 20.35
CA GLY A 31 6.21 36.76 21.72
C GLY A 31 6.51 35.56 22.60
N ILE A 32 7.78 35.41 22.94
CA ILE A 32 8.27 34.38 23.85
C ILE A 32 8.05 34.91 25.27
N ASP A 33 7.28 34.16 26.06
CA ASP A 33 7.10 34.43 27.48
C ASP A 33 8.45 34.65 28.17
N PRO A 34 8.59 35.69 29.02
CA PRO A 34 9.88 36.11 29.60
C PRO A 34 10.58 35.01 30.42
N VAL A 35 9.84 33.97 30.83
CA VAL A 35 10.37 32.83 31.58
C VAL A 35 11.24 31.91 30.69
N MET A 36 10.91 31.74 29.40
CA MET A 36 11.74 30.94 28.49
C MET A 36 13.00 31.68 28.05
N ALA A 37 12.97 33.01 28.00
CA ALA A 37 14.14 33.83 27.66
C ALA A 37 15.27 33.67 28.72
N ASP A 38 14.91 33.55 29.99
CA ASP A 38 15.89 33.44 31.08
C ASP A 38 16.55 32.05 31.19
N LEU A 39 15.80 31.00 30.83
CA LEU A 39 16.33 29.64 30.68
C LEU A 39 17.31 29.53 29.51
N VAL A 40 17.01 30.19 28.37
CA VAL A 40 17.92 30.24 27.22
C VAL A 40 19.19 31.01 27.58
N LYS A 41 19.07 32.15 28.27
CA LYS A 41 20.21 32.98 28.68
C LYS A 41 21.11 32.28 29.72
N SER A 42 20.51 31.50 30.64
CA SER A 42 21.23 30.71 31.64
C SER A 42 21.92 29.47 31.04
N SER A 43 21.39 28.93 29.93
CA SER A 43 22.00 27.79 29.23
C SER A 43 23.15 28.17 28.27
N ALA A 44 23.21 29.44 27.85
CA ALA A 44 24.12 29.90 26.79
C ALA A 44 25.57 30.18 27.26
N GLN A 45 25.84 30.19 28.57
CA GLN A 45 27.17 30.48 29.11
C GLN A 45 27.96 29.23 29.54
N ALA A 46 27.44 28.03 29.25
CA ALA A 46 28.23 26.81 29.39
C ALA A 46 29.36 26.81 28.33
N THR A 47 30.59 26.98 28.81
CA THR A 47 31.85 27.06 28.05
C THR A 47 31.89 26.07 26.90
N ALA A 48 31.57 26.47 25.67
CA ALA A 48 31.45 25.53 24.56
C ALA A 48 32.82 24.92 24.21
N LYS A 49 32.93 23.58 24.23
CA LYS A 49 34.11 22.87 23.75
C LYS A 49 34.02 22.72 22.22
N SER A 50 35.12 22.96 21.52
CA SER A 50 35.18 22.77 20.07
C SER A 50 35.62 21.34 19.72
N CYS A 51 35.00 20.75 18.71
CA CYS A 51 35.38 19.43 18.20
C CYS A 51 36.82 19.45 17.66
N PRO A 52 37.72 18.54 18.06
CA PRO A 52 39.10 18.54 17.56
C PRO A 52 39.20 18.24 16.06
N GLN A 53 38.23 17.49 15.51
CA GLN A 53 38.26 17.04 14.11
C GLN A 53 37.64 18.03 13.12
N CYS A 54 36.48 18.63 13.44
CA CYS A 54 35.75 19.54 12.53
C CYS A 54 35.60 20.98 13.06
N LYS A 55 36.07 21.28 14.28
CA LYS A 55 36.03 22.59 14.95
C LYS A 55 34.63 23.17 15.21
N THR A 56 33.56 22.39 15.02
CA THR A 56 32.21 22.78 15.41
C THR A 56 32.11 22.91 16.93
N PHE A 57 31.30 23.84 17.42
CA PHE A 57 31.03 23.99 18.85
C PHE A 57 30.07 22.91 19.33
N LEU A 58 30.41 22.25 20.43
CA LEU A 58 29.57 21.26 21.10
C LEU A 58 29.13 21.74 22.48
N ASN A 59 27.98 21.23 22.91
CA ASN A 59 27.56 21.35 24.31
C ASN A 59 28.58 20.64 25.22
N ASN A 60 28.79 21.15 26.43
CA ASN A 60 29.77 20.64 27.38
C ASN A 60 29.59 19.16 27.75
N ASN A 61 28.37 18.65 27.62
CA ASN A 61 28.00 17.28 27.93
C ASN A 61 27.87 16.39 26.69
N ALA A 62 28.22 16.89 25.50
CA ALA A 62 28.15 16.09 24.28
C ALA A 62 29.35 15.15 24.17
N VAL A 63 29.09 13.85 24.23
CA VAL A 63 30.11 12.80 24.08
C VAL A 63 30.51 12.61 22.61
N ILE A 64 29.60 12.89 21.67
CA ILE A 64 29.82 12.65 20.23
C ILE A 64 29.51 13.93 19.44
N CYS A 65 30.37 14.26 18.48
CA CYS A 65 30.11 15.32 17.52
C CYS A 65 29.09 14.87 16.48
N THR A 66 27.91 15.48 16.49
CA THR A 66 26.84 15.18 15.53
C THR A 66 27.16 15.61 14.10
N THR A 67 28.15 16.49 13.90
CA THR A 67 28.58 16.96 12.58
C THR A 67 29.55 16.00 11.89
N CYS A 68 30.51 15.41 12.62
CA CYS A 68 31.55 14.55 12.03
C CYS A 68 31.59 13.12 12.58
N GLY A 69 30.80 12.78 13.60
CA GLY A 69 30.78 11.45 14.21
C GLY A 69 32.00 11.14 15.10
N TYR A 70 32.77 12.16 15.48
CA TYR A 70 33.92 12.00 16.39
C TYR A 70 33.46 11.82 17.83
N ASP A 71 33.88 10.73 18.48
CA ASP A 71 33.61 10.45 19.88
C ASP A 71 34.72 11.03 20.77
N MET A 72 34.36 11.94 21.66
CA MET A 72 35.28 12.63 22.58
C MET A 72 35.74 11.77 23.75
N GLN A 73 35.01 10.71 24.11
CA GLN A 73 35.43 9.78 25.17
C GLN A 73 36.47 8.81 24.65
N THR A 74 36.27 8.25 23.45
CA THR A 74 37.17 7.24 22.88
C THR A 74 38.27 7.82 21.98
N GLY A 75 38.14 9.07 21.56
CA GLY A 75 39.06 9.74 20.66
C GLY A 75 39.06 9.18 19.23
N LYS A 76 38.07 8.35 18.88
CA LYS A 76 37.96 7.68 17.58
C LYS A 76 36.77 8.25 16.80
N THR A 77 36.97 8.47 15.51
CA THR A 77 35.84 8.73 14.61
C THR A 77 35.08 7.42 14.45
N LEU A 78 33.84 7.38 14.93
CA LEU A 78 32.98 6.25 14.63
C LEU A 78 32.76 6.27 13.12
N SER A 79 33.31 5.27 12.43
CA SER A 79 32.92 5.01 11.05
C SER A 79 31.50 4.50 11.10
N THR A 80 30.56 5.43 11.27
CA THR A 80 29.20 5.22 10.80
C THR A 80 29.36 5.14 9.29
N ARG A 81 29.68 3.96 8.78
CA ARG A 81 29.19 3.56 7.47
C ARG A 81 27.69 3.67 7.63
N VAL A 82 27.18 4.87 7.34
CA VAL A 82 25.82 5.03 6.91
C VAL A 82 25.80 4.18 5.66
N HIS A 83 25.44 2.91 5.82
CA HIS A 83 24.87 2.16 4.73
C HIS A 83 23.71 3.04 4.29
N ARG A 84 23.97 3.91 3.30
CA ARG A 84 22.96 4.42 2.41
C ARG A 84 22.46 3.19 1.69
N GLU A 85 21.71 2.36 2.40
CA GLU A 85 20.65 1.59 1.80
C GLU A 85 19.85 2.63 1.03
N LYS A 86 19.94 2.56 -0.29
CA LYS A 86 19.28 3.45 -1.25
C LYS A 86 17.83 3.65 -0.86
N ALA A 87 17.50 4.62 0.01
CA ALA A 87 16.15 4.91 0.50
C ALA A 87 15.26 3.65 0.47
N ALA A 88 15.78 2.55 1.04
CA ALA A 88 15.01 1.33 1.14
C ALA A 88 13.92 1.72 2.11
N LYS A 89 12.70 1.80 1.58
CA LYS A 89 11.47 2.23 2.26
C LYS A 89 11.59 1.90 3.74
N ALA A 90 11.63 2.94 4.58
CA ALA A 90 11.78 2.79 6.03
C ALA A 90 10.90 1.62 6.50
N PRO A 91 11.47 0.57 7.12
CA PRO A 91 10.68 -0.53 7.64
C PRO A 91 9.75 0.08 8.67
N LYS A 92 8.47 0.17 8.30
CA LYS A 92 7.44 0.57 9.25
C LYS A 92 7.50 -0.46 10.36
N GLU A 93 7.86 0.04 11.52
CA GLU A 93 7.74 -0.62 12.81
C GLU A 93 6.26 -0.98 12.99
N ALA A 94 5.86 -2.09 12.39
CA ALA A 94 4.57 -2.70 12.60
C ALA A 94 4.63 -3.29 14.00
N SER A 95 3.81 -2.72 14.88
CA SER A 95 3.55 -3.19 16.24
C SER A 95 3.59 -4.72 16.30
N ASN A 96 4.51 -5.20 17.12
CA ASN A 96 4.87 -6.60 17.33
C ASN A 96 3.76 -7.36 18.09
N ILE A 97 2.56 -7.43 17.51
CA ILE A 97 1.54 -8.40 17.89
C ILE A 97 1.76 -9.59 16.94
N GLU A 98 2.71 -10.45 17.32
CA GLU A 98 2.98 -11.71 16.64
C GLU A 98 1.79 -12.66 16.83
N ASN A 99 0.75 -12.48 16.02
CA ASN A 99 -0.24 -13.52 15.82
C ASN A 99 0.38 -14.55 14.86
N PRO A 100 0.73 -15.77 15.33
CA PRO A 100 1.36 -16.81 14.50
C PRO A 100 0.47 -17.21 13.30
N LEU A 101 -0.83 -16.93 13.35
CA LEU A 101 -1.74 -17.13 12.23
C LEU A 101 -1.50 -16.19 11.03
N THR A 102 -0.87 -15.04 11.23
CA THR A 102 -0.72 -14.03 10.17
C THR A 102 0.63 -14.06 9.45
N LYS A 103 1.67 -14.69 10.00
CA LYS A 103 3.03 -14.52 9.47
C LYS A 103 3.29 -15.29 8.18
N ASP A 104 2.74 -16.50 8.00
CA ASP A 104 3.22 -17.40 6.94
C ASP A 104 2.20 -17.91 5.91
N THR A 105 0.95 -17.45 5.94
CA THR A 105 -0.09 -18.06 5.08
C THR A 105 -0.80 -17.06 4.17
N PRO A 106 -0.15 -16.57 3.09
CA PRO A 106 -0.85 -15.80 2.04
C PRO A 106 -2.02 -16.57 1.43
N TRP A 107 -1.98 -17.91 1.51
CA TRP A 107 -3.05 -18.82 1.11
C TRP A 107 -4.34 -18.66 1.91
N ILE A 108 -4.28 -18.21 3.18
CA ILE A 108 -5.50 -17.98 3.97
C ILE A 108 -6.27 -16.79 3.42
N PHE A 109 -5.57 -15.70 3.09
CA PHE A 109 -6.22 -14.54 2.47
C PHE A 109 -6.77 -14.88 1.09
N PHE A 110 -6.02 -15.62 0.27
CA PHE A 110 -6.52 -16.13 -1.00
C PHE A 110 -7.80 -16.96 -0.82
N GLY A 111 -7.76 -17.96 0.06
CA GLY A 111 -8.90 -18.84 0.34
C GLY A 111 -10.11 -18.09 0.88
N LEU A 112 -9.90 -17.14 1.80
CA LEU A 112 -10.97 -16.34 2.39
C LEU A 112 -11.70 -15.51 1.32
N PHE A 113 -10.96 -14.73 0.52
CA PHE A 113 -11.58 -13.89 -0.52
C PHE A 113 -12.14 -14.74 -1.67
N PHE A 114 -11.52 -15.89 -1.96
CA PHE A 114 -12.03 -16.83 -2.94
C PHE A 114 -13.40 -17.39 -2.51
N VAL A 115 -13.50 -17.92 -1.29
CA VAL A 115 -14.76 -18.47 -0.76
C VAL A 115 -15.82 -17.38 -0.64
N LEU A 116 -15.45 -16.18 -0.15
CA LEU A 116 -16.37 -15.06 -0.01
C LEU A 116 -16.93 -14.58 -1.37
N GLY A 117 -16.11 -14.59 -2.43
CA GLY A 117 -16.53 -14.22 -3.78
C GLY A 117 -17.30 -15.32 -4.53
N LEU A 118 -17.05 -16.60 -4.19
CA LEU A 118 -17.69 -17.76 -4.81
C LEU A 118 -19.06 -18.07 -4.18
N ALA A 119 -19.20 -17.84 -2.87
CA ALA A 119 -20.42 -18.16 -2.12
C ALA A 119 -21.71 -17.55 -2.70
N PRO A 120 -21.75 -16.27 -3.14
CA PRO A 120 -22.93 -15.72 -3.78
C PRO A 120 -23.33 -16.47 -5.07
N GLY A 121 -22.36 -16.85 -5.89
CA GLY A 121 -22.61 -17.58 -7.14
C GLY A 121 -23.19 -18.97 -6.89
N LEU A 122 -22.66 -19.68 -5.89
CA LEU A 122 -23.19 -20.99 -5.47
C LEU A 122 -24.60 -20.88 -4.86
N LEU A 123 -24.85 -19.88 -4.02
CA LEU A 123 -26.16 -19.68 -3.40
C LEU A 123 -27.23 -19.25 -4.40
N ALA A 124 -26.84 -18.53 -5.46
CA ALA A 124 -27.76 -18.12 -6.53
C ALA A 124 -28.31 -19.29 -7.36
N LEU A 125 -27.71 -20.49 -7.28
CA LEU A 125 -28.23 -21.70 -7.93
C LEU A 125 -29.47 -22.27 -7.23
N ASN A 126 -29.80 -21.81 -6.02
CA ASN A 126 -30.97 -22.27 -5.28
C ASN A 126 -31.96 -21.12 -5.06
N ASP A 127 -33.11 -21.18 -5.73
CA ASP A 127 -34.16 -20.15 -5.65
C ASP A 127 -34.62 -19.87 -4.21
N SER A 128 -34.65 -20.90 -3.36
CA SER A 128 -35.03 -20.74 -1.95
C SER A 128 -34.03 -19.92 -1.14
N LEU A 129 -32.80 -19.74 -1.63
CA LEU A 129 -31.71 -19.03 -0.94
C LEU A 129 -31.36 -17.69 -1.58
N GLN A 130 -32.12 -17.21 -2.58
CA GLN A 130 -31.89 -15.90 -3.19
C GLN A 130 -31.72 -14.72 -2.22
N PRO A 131 -32.54 -14.53 -1.17
CA PRO A 131 -32.34 -13.40 -0.25
C PRO A 131 -31.01 -13.51 0.51
N VAL A 132 -30.57 -14.73 0.82
CA VAL A 132 -29.27 -14.98 1.45
C VAL A 132 -28.14 -14.72 0.46
N ALA A 133 -28.28 -15.14 -0.80
CA ALA A 133 -27.32 -14.87 -1.86
C ALA A 133 -27.06 -13.37 -2.05
N ILE A 134 -28.12 -12.55 -2.05
CA ILE A 134 -28.03 -11.08 -2.15
C ILE A 134 -27.31 -10.49 -0.93
N ALA A 135 -27.63 -10.96 0.28
CA ALA A 135 -26.96 -10.50 1.50
C ALA A 135 -25.46 -10.84 1.49
N VAL A 136 -25.10 -12.08 1.12
CA VAL A 136 -23.70 -12.52 1.02
C VAL A 136 -22.96 -11.77 -0.11
N ALA A 137 -23.62 -11.52 -1.25
CA ALA A 137 -23.07 -10.68 -2.32
C ALA A 137 -22.78 -9.26 -1.84
N GLY A 138 -23.66 -8.67 -1.03
CA GLY A 138 -23.45 -7.35 -0.43
C GLY A 138 -22.22 -7.33 0.48
N VAL A 139 -22.04 -8.34 1.34
CA VAL A 139 -20.86 -8.47 2.21
C VAL A 139 -19.59 -8.68 1.38
N ALA A 140 -19.62 -9.53 0.37
CA ALA A 140 -18.50 -9.77 -0.55
C ALA A 140 -18.13 -8.48 -1.33
N GLY A 141 -19.12 -7.70 -1.74
CA GLY A 141 -18.94 -6.40 -2.40
C GLY A 141 -18.27 -5.38 -1.47
N LEU A 142 -18.73 -5.28 -0.21
CA LEU A 142 -18.11 -4.42 0.79
C LEU A 142 -16.66 -4.84 1.11
N ALA A 143 -16.39 -6.14 1.23
CA ALA A 143 -15.04 -6.65 1.45
C ALA A 143 -14.11 -6.35 0.26
N THR A 144 -14.60 -6.53 -0.97
CA THR A 144 -13.88 -6.16 -2.20
C THR A 144 -13.60 -4.66 -2.25
N LEU A 145 -14.58 -3.82 -1.91
CA LEU A 145 -14.42 -2.38 -1.85
C LEU A 145 -13.37 -1.95 -0.81
N ALA A 146 -13.39 -2.55 0.38
CA ALA A 146 -12.38 -2.31 1.41
C ALA A 146 -10.97 -2.70 0.93
N LEU A 147 -10.84 -3.83 0.22
CA LEU A 147 -9.57 -4.26 -0.38
C LEU A 147 -9.10 -3.28 -1.47
N CYS A 148 -10.00 -2.80 -2.32
CA CYS A 148 -9.68 -1.76 -3.32
C CYS A 148 -9.18 -0.47 -2.66
N ILE A 149 -9.83 0.02 -1.60
CA ILE A 149 -9.39 1.19 -0.83
C ILE A 149 -8.01 0.94 -0.22
N PHE A 150 -7.76 -0.25 0.32
CA PHE A 150 -6.47 -0.59 0.90
C PHE A 150 -5.34 -0.58 -0.15
N VAL A 151 -5.57 -1.18 -1.32
CA VAL A 151 -4.63 -1.13 -2.46
C VAL A 151 -4.35 0.31 -2.87
N PHE A 152 -5.38 1.16 -2.88
CA PHE A 152 -5.25 2.58 -3.19
C PHE A 152 -4.36 3.31 -2.19
N VAL A 153 -4.59 3.09 -0.88
CA VAL A 153 -3.74 3.65 0.18
C VAL A 153 -2.30 3.19 0.03
N VAL A 154 -2.06 1.90 -0.27
CA VAL A 154 -0.71 1.38 -0.52
C VAL A 154 -0.07 2.07 -1.73
N ALA A 155 -0.81 2.27 -2.83
CA ALA A 155 -0.32 2.98 -4.00
C ALA A 155 0.13 4.41 -3.69
N PHE A 156 -0.65 5.18 -2.94
CA PHE A 156 -0.27 6.52 -2.49
C PHE A 156 0.95 6.53 -1.57
N ARG A 157 1.09 5.52 -0.71
CA ARG A 157 2.26 5.39 0.19
C ARG A 157 3.55 5.10 -0.56
N GLU A 158 3.48 4.40 -1.69
CA GLU A 158 4.67 4.12 -2.50
C GLU A 158 5.05 5.29 -3.39
N SER A 159 4.08 5.91 -4.06
CA SER A 159 4.30 7.15 -4.80
C SER A 159 2.99 7.89 -5.07
N VAL A 160 3.02 9.20 -4.88
CA VAL A 160 1.88 10.08 -5.19
C VAL A 160 1.48 9.96 -6.67
N GLY A 161 2.46 9.83 -7.57
CA GLY A 161 2.23 9.69 -9.00
C GLY A 161 1.42 8.44 -9.37
N GLN A 162 1.70 7.29 -8.74
CA GLN A 162 0.92 6.07 -8.99
C GLN A 162 -0.50 6.19 -8.44
N GLY A 163 -0.67 6.78 -7.25
CA GLY A 163 -2.00 7.04 -6.69
C GLY A 163 -2.85 7.93 -7.59
N VAL A 164 -2.31 9.05 -8.06
CA VAL A 164 -3.02 9.97 -8.97
C VAL A 164 -3.35 9.30 -10.29
N MET A 165 -2.44 8.52 -10.87
CA MET A 165 -2.70 7.80 -12.12
C MET A 165 -3.85 6.80 -11.96
N LEU A 166 -3.93 6.11 -10.82
CA LEU A 166 -5.03 5.22 -10.47
C LEU A 166 -6.37 5.97 -10.35
N VAL A 167 -6.39 7.14 -9.69
CA VAL A 167 -7.57 8.02 -9.60
C VAL A 167 -8.04 8.44 -11.00
N VAL A 168 -7.11 8.90 -11.84
CA VAL A 168 -7.40 9.37 -13.20
C VAL A 168 -7.95 8.22 -14.05
N CYS A 169 -7.35 7.03 -13.97
CA CYS A 169 -7.88 5.84 -14.65
C CYS A 169 -9.30 5.47 -14.19
N LEU A 170 -9.61 5.65 -12.90
CA LEU A 170 -10.93 5.38 -12.35
C LEU A 170 -11.96 6.43 -12.82
N LEU A 171 -11.58 7.71 -12.86
CA LEU A 171 -12.42 8.80 -13.35
C LEU A 171 -12.68 8.73 -14.86
N LEU A 172 -11.71 8.24 -15.65
CA LEU A 172 -11.84 8.13 -17.11
C LEU A 172 -12.93 7.16 -17.58
N SER A 173 -13.64 6.47 -16.67
CA SER A 173 -14.86 5.68 -16.92
C SER A 173 -14.75 4.54 -17.95
N CYS A 174 -13.58 4.32 -18.56
CA CYS A 174 -13.29 3.11 -19.30
C CYS A 174 -13.09 1.96 -18.33
N LEU A 175 -14.17 1.39 -17.77
CA LEU A 175 -14.21 0.31 -16.75
C LEU A 175 -13.11 -0.76 -16.87
N PHE A 176 -12.70 -1.08 -18.10
CA PHE A 176 -11.67 -2.07 -18.38
C PHE A 176 -10.23 -1.62 -18.08
N ILE A 177 -9.90 -0.35 -18.37
CA ILE A 177 -8.55 0.20 -18.21
C ILE A 177 -8.10 0.30 -16.74
N PRO A 178 -8.88 0.85 -15.79
CA PRO A 178 -8.48 0.90 -14.39
C PRO A 178 -8.36 -0.50 -13.80
N TYR A 179 -9.19 -1.44 -14.25
CA TYR A 179 -9.12 -2.83 -13.81
C TYR A 179 -7.81 -3.50 -14.25
N LEU A 180 -7.43 -3.36 -15.53
CA LEU A 180 -6.16 -3.87 -16.04
C LEU A 180 -4.95 -3.19 -15.37
N TYR A 181 -5.01 -1.88 -15.15
CA TYR A 181 -3.94 -1.16 -14.45
C TYR A 181 -3.79 -1.61 -13.00
N LEU A 182 -4.91 -1.83 -12.30
CA LEU A 182 -4.91 -2.32 -10.92
C LEU A 182 -4.36 -3.75 -10.85
N LEU A 183 -4.75 -4.63 -11.79
CA LEU A 183 -4.16 -5.96 -11.97
C LEU A 183 -2.64 -5.90 -12.16
N TYR A 184 -2.18 -5.04 -13.07
CA TYR A 184 -0.76 -4.82 -13.32
C TYR A 184 -0.03 -4.33 -12.06
N TYR A 185 -0.61 -3.35 -11.35
CA TYR A 185 -0.03 -2.79 -10.13
C TYR A 185 0.09 -3.84 -9.01
N VAL A 186 -0.96 -4.64 -8.80
CA VAL A 186 -0.98 -5.67 -7.77
C VAL A 186 -0.04 -6.83 -8.11
N LEU A 187 -0.03 -7.31 -9.37
CA LEU A 187 0.78 -8.48 -9.74
C LEU A 187 2.28 -8.16 -9.89
N PHE A 188 2.63 -7.03 -10.52
CA PHE A 188 4.02 -6.73 -10.86
C PHE A 188 4.69 -5.75 -9.90
N LYS A 189 3.94 -4.80 -9.36
CA LYS A 189 4.51 -3.66 -8.60
C LYS A 189 4.48 -3.87 -7.09
N THR A 190 3.49 -4.60 -6.59
CA THR A 190 3.32 -4.87 -5.15
C THR A 190 4.21 -6.03 -4.73
N GLU A 191 5.07 -5.83 -3.73
CA GLU A 191 5.89 -6.90 -3.14
C GLU A 191 5.14 -7.70 -2.07
N ASP A 192 4.06 -7.13 -1.53
CA ASP A 192 3.26 -7.77 -0.48
C ASP A 192 2.43 -8.94 -1.02
N VAL A 193 2.82 -10.14 -0.62
CA VAL A 193 2.19 -11.41 -1.03
C VAL A 193 0.73 -11.51 -0.56
N ARG A 194 0.37 -10.82 0.53
CA ARG A 194 -1.00 -10.86 1.09
C ARG A 194 -1.98 -10.13 0.19
N ILE A 195 -1.59 -8.97 -0.31
CA ILE A 195 -2.39 -8.17 -1.25
C ILE A 195 -2.56 -8.94 -2.56
N LYS A 196 -1.47 -9.54 -3.05
CA LYS A 196 -1.50 -10.41 -4.24
C LYS A 196 -2.48 -11.57 -4.08
N GLY A 197 -2.40 -12.29 -2.96
CA GLY A 197 -3.28 -13.43 -2.67
C GLY A 197 -4.75 -13.03 -2.53
N GLY A 198 -5.06 -11.97 -1.77
CA GLY A 198 -6.44 -11.50 -1.62
C GLY A 198 -7.05 -11.03 -2.94
N PHE A 199 -6.28 -10.26 -3.73
CA PHE A 199 -6.75 -9.74 -5.00
C PHE A 199 -6.92 -10.85 -6.05
N SER A 200 -5.97 -11.78 -6.16
CA SER A 200 -6.08 -12.91 -7.10
C SER A 200 -7.23 -13.85 -6.74
N GLY A 201 -7.46 -14.10 -5.44
CA GLY A 201 -8.60 -14.89 -4.97
C GLY A 201 -9.94 -14.24 -5.31
N SER A 202 -10.08 -12.94 -5.04
CA SER A 202 -11.27 -12.17 -5.39
C SER A 202 -11.51 -12.15 -6.91
N LEU A 203 -10.46 -12.03 -7.71
CA LEU A 203 -10.52 -11.99 -9.17
C LEU A 203 -10.96 -13.34 -9.75
N LEU A 204 -10.37 -14.44 -9.26
CA LEU A 204 -10.75 -15.80 -9.68
C LEU A 204 -12.21 -16.09 -9.33
N ALA A 205 -12.62 -15.74 -8.11
CA ALA A 205 -13.99 -15.92 -7.66
C ALA A 205 -14.98 -15.09 -8.50
N GLY A 206 -14.63 -13.84 -8.82
CA GLY A 206 -15.42 -12.99 -9.70
C GLY A 206 -15.60 -13.58 -11.10
N ILE A 207 -14.54 -14.13 -11.70
CA ILE A 207 -14.59 -14.79 -13.01
C ILE A 207 -15.50 -16.02 -12.98
N ILE A 208 -15.38 -16.86 -11.94
CA ILE A 208 -16.21 -18.08 -11.80
C ILE A 208 -17.68 -17.69 -11.59
N SER A 209 -17.95 -16.77 -10.68
CA SER A 209 -19.31 -16.27 -10.42
C SER A 209 -19.92 -15.63 -11.67
N PHE A 210 -19.13 -14.89 -12.45
CA PHE A 210 -19.59 -14.33 -13.72
C PHE A 210 -19.89 -15.43 -14.76
N ALA A 211 -19.02 -16.43 -14.89
CA ALA A 211 -19.23 -17.55 -15.81
C ALA A 211 -20.51 -18.34 -15.47
N MET A 212 -20.77 -18.59 -14.19
CA MET A 212 -21.99 -19.25 -13.72
C MET A 212 -23.24 -18.42 -14.04
N SER A 213 -23.22 -17.12 -13.71
CA SER A 213 -24.34 -16.20 -14.01
C SER A 213 -24.58 -16.04 -15.51
N TRP A 214 -23.52 -16.04 -16.31
CA TRP A 214 -23.62 -15.96 -17.76
C TRP A 214 -24.32 -17.18 -18.36
N GLY A 215 -24.06 -18.39 -17.83
CA GLY A 215 -24.74 -19.62 -18.22
C GLY A 215 -26.25 -19.53 -18.01
N ALA A 216 -26.67 -19.11 -16.80
CA ALA A 216 -28.10 -18.93 -16.49
C ALA A 216 -28.77 -17.88 -17.39
N LEU A 217 -28.06 -16.79 -17.71
CA LEU A 217 -28.58 -15.76 -18.62
C LEU A 217 -28.75 -16.31 -20.05
N GLN A 218 -27.84 -17.16 -20.52
CA GLN A 218 -27.98 -17.78 -21.84
C GLN A 218 -29.18 -18.71 -21.93
N GLU A 219 -29.46 -19.49 -20.88
CA GLU A 219 -30.65 -20.36 -20.83
C GLU A 219 -31.94 -19.55 -20.91
N GLU A 220 -32.04 -18.45 -20.17
CA GLU A 220 -33.21 -17.56 -20.23
C GLU A 220 -33.38 -16.93 -21.63
N ILE A 221 -32.29 -16.46 -22.25
CA ILE A 221 -32.32 -15.90 -23.61
C ILE A 221 -32.76 -16.97 -24.62
N ASN A 222 -32.23 -18.19 -24.50
CA ASN A 222 -32.58 -19.30 -25.39
C ASN A 222 -34.03 -19.75 -25.19
N SER A 223 -34.51 -19.78 -23.95
CA SER A 223 -35.91 -20.07 -23.61
C SER A 223 -36.86 -19.04 -24.24
N ARG A 224 -36.55 -17.74 -24.11
CA ARG A 224 -37.32 -16.66 -24.74
C ARG A 224 -37.29 -16.70 -26.26
N ARG A 225 -36.16 -17.11 -26.86
CA ARG A 225 -36.03 -17.26 -28.32
C ARG A 225 -36.86 -18.41 -28.86
N ASN A 226 -36.98 -19.50 -28.10
CA ASN A 226 -37.70 -20.70 -28.51
C ASN A 226 -39.18 -20.72 -28.08
N ALA A 227 -39.61 -19.74 -27.27
CA ALA A 227 -41.01 -19.61 -26.89
C ALA A 227 -41.87 -19.44 -28.15
N PRO A 228 -42.91 -20.27 -28.36
CA PRO A 228 -43.77 -20.15 -29.52
C PRO A 228 -44.37 -18.75 -29.54
N VAL A 229 -44.25 -18.06 -30.68
CA VAL A 229 -44.87 -16.75 -30.89
C VAL A 229 -46.35 -16.92 -30.59
N ALA A 230 -46.83 -16.31 -29.50
CA ALA A 230 -48.22 -16.37 -29.13
C ALA A 230 -49.03 -15.88 -30.32
N THR A 231 -49.74 -16.80 -30.99
CA THR A 231 -50.64 -16.42 -32.07
C THR A 231 -51.61 -15.40 -31.49
N PRO A 232 -51.74 -14.21 -32.11
CA PRO A 232 -52.62 -13.18 -31.60
C PRO A 232 -54.02 -13.77 -31.40
N PRO A 233 -54.73 -13.41 -30.32
CA PRO A 233 -56.06 -13.94 -30.06
C PRO A 233 -56.89 -13.71 -31.32
N ALA A 234 -57.43 -14.79 -31.87
CA ALA A 234 -58.27 -14.75 -33.06
C ALA A 234 -59.34 -13.68 -32.80
N ALA A 235 -59.39 -12.65 -33.64
CA ALA A 235 -60.35 -11.58 -33.52
C ALA A 235 -61.74 -12.20 -33.60
N THR A 236 -62.35 -12.46 -32.44
CA THR A 236 -63.75 -12.82 -32.33
C THR A 236 -64.51 -11.58 -32.76
N GLY A 237 -64.87 -11.56 -34.04
CA GLY A 237 -65.85 -10.62 -34.58
C GLY A 237 -67.13 -10.81 -33.78
N GLN A 238 -67.35 -9.92 -32.81
CA GLN A 238 -68.69 -9.71 -32.30
C GLN A 238 -69.47 -8.92 -33.38
N PRO A 239 -70.63 -9.43 -33.80
CA PRO A 239 -71.47 -8.81 -34.81
C PRO A 239 -72.09 -7.49 -34.32
#